data_AF-A0A495BPZ8-F1
#
_entry.id   AF-A0A495BPZ8-F1
#
_cell.length_a   1.000
_cell.length_b   1.000
_cell.length_c   1.000
_cell.angle_alpha   90.00
_cell.angle_beta   90.00
_cell.angle_gamma   90.00
#
_symmetry.space_group_name_H-M   'P 1'
#
loop_
_entity.id
_entity.type
_entity.pdbx_description
1 polymer ?
#
loop_
_entity_poly.entity_id
_entity_poly.type
_entity_poly.pdbx_seq_one_letter_code
_entity_poly.pdbx_strand_id
1 'polypeptide(L)'
;MKRFIGALALLALMGSAQATEVRVDFGFFDSAKVRGEKFKKALPFGTAISALVLQDKRIEIGEDWLILGSGSSLGEVREEGGPLSTRDTASGYLYLGKRGEHGYHELMYLRVSLQGRINTEYLASTPSVCKKGEPFEYQDIVSAEEKKMSCIGIALTDIQAEIQRSEPFQGAHEVLGERLFPADAGATSKLYAADYFESRNANHFYLYHIVRAEHGASSRLNQETTALRQQVQQQFF
;
A
#
# COMPACT_ATOMS: atom_id res chain seq x y z
N MET A 1 54.72 -22.47 -31.64
CA MET A 1 54.13 -22.48 -30.28
C MET A 1 52.80 -21.74 -30.29
N LYS A 2 51.76 -22.42 -29.82
CA LYS A 2 50.47 -21.96 -29.23
C LYS A 2 49.69 -20.81 -29.90
N ARG A 3 48.62 -21.22 -30.60
CA ARG A 3 47.38 -20.45 -30.82
C ARG A 3 46.64 -20.31 -29.48
N PHE A 4 46.14 -19.12 -29.16
CA PHE A 4 45.02 -18.96 -28.23
C PHE A 4 43.96 -18.10 -28.90
N ILE A 5 43.02 -18.78 -29.54
CA ILE A 5 41.66 -18.29 -29.75
C ILE A 5 40.95 -18.62 -28.43
N GLY A 6 40.71 -17.60 -27.61
CA GLY A 6 39.90 -17.70 -26.41
C GLY A 6 38.51 -17.18 -26.71
N ALA A 7 37.61 -18.07 -27.12
CA ALA A 7 36.19 -17.82 -27.14
C ALA A 7 35.71 -17.43 -25.74
N LEU A 8 34.98 -16.32 -25.61
CA LEU A 8 34.11 -16.08 -24.46
C LEU A 8 32.67 -16.10 -24.97
N ALA A 9 32.11 -17.29 -25.04
CA ALA A 9 30.69 -17.51 -25.24
C ALA A 9 30.00 -17.63 -23.87
N LEU A 10 28.93 -16.85 -23.73
CA LEU A 10 27.77 -17.01 -22.83
C LEU A 10 28.01 -17.06 -21.31
N LEU A 11 27.26 -16.21 -20.60
CA LEU A 11 26.09 -16.68 -19.85
C LEU A 11 25.14 -15.52 -19.60
N ALA A 12 23.94 -15.64 -20.15
CA ALA A 12 22.77 -14.91 -19.71
C ALA A 12 22.58 -15.22 -18.22
N LEU A 13 22.83 -14.22 -17.37
CA LEU A 13 22.36 -14.27 -16.00
C LEU A 13 20.86 -14.01 -16.05
N MET A 14 20.10 -15.10 -15.99
CA MET A 14 18.78 -15.10 -15.36
C MET A 14 18.98 -14.57 -13.94
N GLY A 15 18.94 -13.26 -13.80
CA GLY A 15 18.88 -12.61 -12.50
C GLY A 15 17.50 -12.92 -11.93
N SER A 16 17.47 -13.74 -10.88
CA SER A 16 16.44 -13.64 -9.85
C SER A 16 16.16 -12.16 -9.63
N ALA A 17 14.94 -11.70 -9.93
CA ALA A 17 14.53 -10.34 -9.63
C ALA A 17 14.79 -10.11 -8.15
N GLN A 18 15.89 -9.42 -7.84
CA GLN A 18 16.35 -9.24 -6.48
C GLN A 18 15.25 -8.44 -5.79
N ALA A 19 14.72 -8.97 -4.69
CA ALA A 19 13.70 -8.30 -3.89
C ALA A 19 14.18 -6.86 -3.59
N THR A 20 13.56 -5.88 -4.25
CA THR A 20 14.04 -4.49 -4.19
C THR A 20 13.48 -3.83 -2.94
N GLU A 21 14.34 -3.61 -1.96
CA GLU A 21 14.04 -2.73 -0.84
C GLU A 21 14.24 -1.27 -1.26
N VAL A 22 13.21 -0.45 -1.10
CA VAL A 22 13.28 0.99 -1.37
C VAL A 22 13.33 1.75 -0.05
N ARG A 23 14.42 2.51 0.15
CA ARG A 23 14.62 3.35 1.34
C ARG A 23 14.31 4.81 1.05
N VAL A 24 13.57 5.43 1.97
CA VAL A 24 13.28 6.88 1.98
C VAL A 24 13.68 7.45 3.33
N ASP A 25 14.74 8.25 3.34
CA ASP A 25 15.23 8.91 4.55
C ASP A 25 14.75 10.36 4.61
N PHE A 26 14.21 10.77 5.77
CA PHE A 26 13.82 12.14 6.06
C PHE A 26 14.82 12.78 7.03
N GLY A 27 15.25 13.99 6.69
CA GLY A 27 16.05 14.83 7.56
C GLY A 27 15.21 15.44 8.68
N PHE A 28 15.86 15.77 9.80
CA PHE A 28 15.20 16.36 10.97
C PHE A 28 14.43 17.66 10.63
N PHE A 29 14.99 18.49 9.73
CA PHE A 29 14.40 19.77 9.30
C PHE A 29 13.58 19.69 8.01
N ASP A 30 13.34 18.50 7.47
CA ASP A 30 12.49 18.37 6.28
C ASP A 30 11.05 18.76 6.63
N SER A 31 10.53 19.78 5.93
CA SER A 31 9.11 20.14 6.01
C SER A 31 8.23 19.02 5.44
N ALA A 32 6.94 19.03 5.79
CA ALA A 32 5.98 18.04 5.29
C ALA A 32 6.00 17.94 3.74
N LYS A 33 6.06 19.09 3.06
CA LYS A 33 6.21 19.15 1.60
C LYS A 33 7.49 18.48 1.11
N VAL A 34 8.63 18.75 1.74
CA VAL A 34 9.92 18.15 1.36
C VAL A 34 9.90 16.63 1.56
N ARG A 35 9.30 16.14 2.65
CA ARG A 35 9.14 14.70 2.89
C ARG A 35 8.29 14.04 1.80
N GLY A 36 7.18 14.67 1.42
CA GLY A 36 6.33 14.20 0.31
C GLY A 36 7.07 14.10 -1.01
N GLU A 37 7.88 15.11 -1.36
CA GLU A 37 8.68 15.08 -2.59
C GLU A 37 9.81 14.04 -2.55
N LYS A 38 10.46 13.84 -1.40
CA LYS A 38 11.45 12.76 -1.22
C LYS A 38 10.82 11.39 -1.40
N PHE A 39 9.64 11.18 -0.83
CA PHE A 39 8.88 9.94 -0.98
C PHE A 39 8.57 9.63 -2.45
N LYS A 40 7.98 10.58 -3.18
CA LYS A 40 7.69 10.43 -4.61
C LYS A 40 8.95 10.10 -5.42
N LYS A 41 10.03 10.85 -5.20
CA LYS A 41 11.28 10.71 -5.95
C LYS A 41 11.94 9.34 -5.76
N ALA A 42 11.85 8.77 -4.56
CA ALA A 42 12.41 7.45 -4.27
C ALA A 42 11.62 6.30 -4.91
N LEU A 43 10.38 6.53 -5.31
CA LEU A 43 9.42 5.51 -5.72
C LEU A 43 8.90 5.76 -7.15
N PRO A 44 9.77 5.67 -8.18
CA PRO A 44 9.36 5.93 -9.56
C PRO A 44 8.54 4.77 -10.14
N PHE A 45 7.70 5.11 -11.12
CA PHE A 45 6.89 4.15 -11.89
C PHE A 45 7.74 3.02 -12.48
N GLY A 46 7.21 1.79 -12.43
CA GLY A 46 7.83 0.59 -12.99
C GLY A 46 8.91 -0.05 -12.11
N THR A 47 9.24 0.56 -10.98
CA THR A 47 10.19 -0.02 -10.01
C THR A 47 9.56 -1.24 -9.35
N ALA A 48 10.27 -2.37 -9.36
CA ALA A 48 9.92 -3.50 -8.51
C ALA A 48 10.17 -3.13 -7.05
N ILE A 49 9.30 -3.55 -6.13
CA ILE A 49 9.44 -3.28 -4.70
C ILE A 49 9.02 -4.50 -3.89
N SER A 50 9.79 -4.84 -2.86
CA SER A 50 9.45 -5.91 -1.91
C SER A 50 9.31 -5.42 -0.48
N ALA A 51 9.96 -4.32 -0.15
CA ALA A 51 9.86 -3.65 1.13
C ALA A 51 10.04 -2.14 0.97
N LEU A 52 9.31 -1.39 1.79
CA LEU A 52 9.45 0.05 1.93
C LEU A 52 10.07 0.34 3.30
N VAL A 53 11.18 1.07 3.30
CA VAL A 53 11.84 1.53 4.54
C VAL A 53 11.71 3.03 4.64
N LEU A 54 10.94 3.50 5.62
CA LEU A 54 10.75 4.92 5.93
C LEU A 54 11.59 5.28 7.15
N GLN A 55 12.73 5.93 6.93
CA GLN A 55 13.79 6.14 7.92
C GLN A 55 14.32 4.80 8.50
N ASP A 56 13.79 4.40 9.65
CA ASP A 56 14.10 3.17 10.39
C ASP A 56 12.92 2.19 10.46
N LYS A 57 11.77 2.56 9.89
CA LYS A 57 10.55 1.76 9.90
C LYS A 57 10.43 0.96 8.61
N ARG A 58 10.55 -0.36 8.72
CA ARG A 58 10.43 -1.28 7.58
C ARG A 58 9.03 -1.84 7.48
N ILE A 59 8.50 -1.88 6.26
CA ILE A 59 7.20 -2.46 5.91
C ILE A 59 7.47 -3.46 4.79
N GLU A 60 7.24 -4.74 5.03
CA GLU A 60 7.33 -5.76 3.98
C GLU A 60 6.04 -5.76 3.19
N ILE A 61 6.16 -5.76 1.88
CA ILE A 61 5.03 -5.71 0.95
C ILE A 61 4.84 -7.09 0.29
N GLY A 62 5.93 -7.86 0.18
CA GLY A 62 5.97 -9.15 -0.50
C GLY A 62 6.60 -9.03 -1.89
N GLU A 63 6.68 -10.14 -2.61
CA GLU A 63 7.37 -10.19 -3.91
C GLU A 63 6.45 -9.79 -5.09
N ASP A 64 7.06 -9.50 -6.24
CA ASP A 64 6.41 -9.24 -7.53
C ASP A 64 5.54 -7.98 -7.66
N TRP A 65 5.69 -7.02 -6.75
CA TRP A 65 4.99 -5.73 -6.86
C TRP A 65 5.75 -4.74 -7.74
N LEU A 66 5.04 -4.12 -8.68
CA LEU A 66 5.55 -2.99 -9.47
C LEU A 66 4.85 -1.71 -9.04
N ILE A 67 5.62 -0.62 -8.90
CA ILE A 67 5.07 0.70 -8.63
C ILE A 67 4.33 1.21 -9.87
N LEU A 68 3.03 1.46 -9.73
CA LEU A 68 2.15 2.04 -10.76
C LEU A 68 1.95 3.54 -10.59
N GLY A 69 2.28 4.08 -9.42
CA GLY A 69 2.20 5.51 -9.14
C GLY A 69 2.60 5.78 -7.69
N SER A 70 3.18 6.95 -7.46
CA SER A 70 3.51 7.43 -6.11
C SER A 70 3.14 8.89 -5.97
N GLY A 71 2.77 9.27 -4.74
CA GLY A 71 2.33 10.61 -4.46
C GLY A 71 2.41 10.95 -2.98
N SER A 72 1.97 12.16 -2.65
CA SER A 72 1.86 12.60 -1.26
C SER A 72 0.72 13.58 -1.13
N SER A 73 0.07 13.56 0.03
CA SER A 73 -0.91 14.56 0.42
C SER A 73 -0.47 15.27 1.69
N LEU A 74 -0.86 16.53 1.81
CA LEU A 74 -0.79 17.27 3.07
C LEU A 74 -2.13 17.15 3.78
N GLY A 75 -2.10 17.03 5.10
CA GLY A 75 -3.30 16.92 5.91
C GLY A 75 -3.19 17.70 7.21
N GLU A 76 -4.35 17.95 7.80
CA GLU A 76 -4.51 18.57 9.12
C GLU A 76 -4.72 17.50 10.19
N VAL A 77 -4.30 17.79 11.43
CA VAL A 77 -4.44 16.92 12.60
C VAL A 77 -5.05 17.72 13.75
N ARG A 78 -5.63 17.07 14.75
CA ARG A 78 -6.17 17.75 15.94
C ARG A 78 -5.16 17.71 17.08
N GLU A 79 -4.97 18.82 17.79
CA GLU A 79 -4.16 18.83 19.01
C GLU A 79 -4.99 18.35 20.21
N GLU A 80 -4.36 17.65 21.15
CA GLU A 80 -5.02 17.20 22.37
C GLU A 80 -5.58 18.37 23.18
N GLY A 81 -6.91 18.39 23.35
CA GLY A 81 -7.61 19.48 24.05
C GLY A 81 -7.62 20.82 23.30
N GLY A 82 -7.15 20.83 22.05
CA GLY A 82 -7.00 22.03 21.22
C GLY A 82 -7.88 22.01 19.96
N PRO A 83 -7.83 23.09 19.16
CA PRO A 83 -8.46 23.12 17.85
C PRO A 83 -7.77 22.15 16.87
N LEU A 84 -8.33 22.02 15.66
CA LEU A 84 -7.61 21.47 14.51
C LEU A 84 -6.29 22.25 14.33
N SER A 85 -5.16 21.54 14.38
CA SER A 85 -3.83 22.08 14.12
C SER A 85 -3.73 22.45 12.65
N THR A 86 -3.23 23.65 12.38
CA THR A 86 -2.87 24.13 11.05
C THR A 86 -1.48 23.65 10.62
N ARG A 87 -0.84 22.76 11.38
CA ARG A 87 0.46 22.19 11.03
C ARG A 87 0.31 21.19 9.90
N ASP A 88 1.08 21.39 8.84
CA ASP A 88 1.14 20.46 7.72
C ASP A 88 1.67 19.10 8.18
N THR A 89 0.86 18.06 8.05
CA THR A 89 1.31 16.67 8.09
C THR A 89 1.41 16.10 6.69
N ALA A 90 2.35 15.19 6.44
CA ALA A 90 2.49 14.55 5.13
C ALA A 90 2.15 13.06 5.21
N SER A 91 1.32 12.61 4.28
CA SER A 91 1.13 11.19 3.97
C SER A 91 1.74 10.89 2.60
N GLY A 92 2.47 9.79 2.48
CA GLY A 92 2.87 9.23 1.20
C GLY A 92 1.85 8.21 0.76
N TYR A 93 1.62 8.07 -0.54
CA TYR A 93 0.80 7.00 -1.08
C TYR A 93 1.42 6.34 -2.32
N LEU A 94 1.15 5.05 -2.48
CA LEU A 94 1.64 4.22 -3.57
C LEU A 94 0.49 3.40 -4.17
N TYR A 95 0.48 3.34 -5.49
CA TYR A 95 -0.25 2.32 -6.24
C TYR A 95 0.76 1.27 -6.69
N LEU A 96 0.47 0.02 -6.39
CA LEU A 96 1.25 -1.15 -6.75
C LEU A 96 0.38 -2.12 -7.53
N GLY A 97 0.96 -2.86 -8.45
CA GLY A 97 0.25 -3.94 -9.13
C GLY A 97 1.14 -5.13 -9.42
N LYS A 98 0.53 -6.31 -9.40
CA LYS A 98 1.16 -7.55 -9.89
C LYS A 98 0.79 -7.77 -11.35
N ARG A 99 1.81 -7.96 -12.18
CA ARG A 99 1.66 -8.15 -13.61
C ARG A 99 1.21 -9.59 -13.89
N GLY A 100 0.14 -9.75 -14.65
CA GLY A 100 -0.25 -11.00 -15.29
C GLY A 100 0.12 -11.00 -16.78
N GLU A 101 -0.38 -11.98 -17.52
CA GLU A 101 -0.10 -12.16 -18.95
C GLU A 101 -0.61 -10.99 -19.81
N HIS A 102 -1.80 -10.46 -19.49
CA HIS A 102 -2.48 -9.44 -20.30
C HIS A 102 -2.65 -8.08 -19.60
N GLY A 103 -2.20 -7.95 -18.34
CA GLY A 103 -2.45 -6.74 -17.56
C GLY A 103 -1.98 -6.86 -16.11
N TYR A 104 -2.70 -6.22 -15.20
CA TYR A 104 -2.52 -6.34 -13.76
C TYR A 104 -3.67 -7.16 -13.18
N HIS A 105 -3.32 -8.19 -12.40
CA HIS A 105 -4.28 -9.13 -11.80
C HIS A 105 -4.42 -8.95 -10.28
N GLU A 106 -3.61 -8.06 -9.69
CA GLU A 106 -3.78 -7.56 -8.33
C GLU A 106 -3.41 -6.08 -8.29
N LEU A 107 -4.07 -5.35 -7.39
CA LEU A 107 -3.80 -3.95 -7.12
C LEU A 107 -3.64 -3.77 -5.61
N MET A 108 -2.66 -2.98 -5.21
CA MET A 108 -2.50 -2.55 -3.83
C MET A 108 -2.28 -1.05 -3.78
N TYR A 109 -3.08 -0.36 -2.97
CA TYR A 109 -2.86 1.02 -2.58
C TYR A 109 -2.37 1.05 -1.14
N LEU A 110 -1.23 1.70 -0.92
CA LEU A 110 -0.65 1.90 0.40
C LEU A 110 -0.61 3.40 0.68
N ARG A 111 -1.09 3.82 1.85
CA ARG A 111 -0.95 5.19 2.35
C ARG A 111 -0.37 5.18 3.75
N VAL A 112 0.63 6.01 4.00
CA VAL A 112 1.42 5.96 5.23
C VAL A 112 1.85 7.35 5.68
N SER A 113 1.85 7.58 6.99
CA SER A 113 2.42 8.79 7.60
C SER A 113 3.91 8.89 7.28
N LEU A 114 4.35 10.06 6.80
CA LEU A 114 5.77 10.38 6.61
C LEU A 114 6.38 11.11 7.82
N GLN A 115 5.60 11.26 8.88
CA GLN A 115 6.03 11.92 10.09
C GLN A 115 6.69 10.95 11.07
N GLY A 116 7.51 11.52 11.94
CA GLY A 116 8.03 10.80 13.11
C GLY A 116 6.90 10.50 14.12
N ARG A 117 7.26 9.97 15.28
CA ARG A 117 6.30 9.79 16.38
C ARG A 117 5.76 11.15 16.82
N ILE A 118 4.45 11.36 16.65
CA ILE A 118 3.72 12.54 17.13
C ILE A 118 2.79 12.06 18.24
N ASN A 119 2.92 12.62 19.44
CA ASN A 119 2.20 12.15 20.63
C ASN A 119 1.01 13.00 21.03
N THR A 120 0.99 14.28 20.65
CA THR A 120 -0.01 15.26 21.08
C THR A 120 -1.07 15.54 20.02
N GLU A 121 -0.98 14.90 18.85
CA GLU A 121 -1.85 15.15 17.71
C GLU A 121 -2.52 13.85 17.27
N TYR A 122 -3.77 13.90 16.81
CA TYR A 122 -4.53 12.73 16.35
C TYR A 122 -5.31 13.00 15.06
N LEU A 123 -5.65 11.94 14.34
CA LEU A 123 -6.34 12.05 13.05
C LEU A 123 -7.76 12.61 13.21
N ALA A 124 -8.14 13.53 12.32
CA ALA A 124 -9.44 14.19 12.36
C ALA A 124 -10.60 13.32 11.83
N SER A 125 -10.31 12.26 11.08
CA SER A 125 -11.30 11.40 10.42
C SER A 125 -10.99 9.93 10.64
N THR A 126 -12.02 9.15 10.98
CA THR A 126 -11.94 7.69 11.07
C THR A 126 -12.44 7.05 9.76
N PRO A 127 -11.65 6.18 9.11
CA PRO A 127 -12.07 5.51 7.88
C PRO A 127 -13.33 4.64 8.07
N SER A 128 -14.10 4.47 6.99
CA SER A 128 -15.32 3.66 6.97
C SER A 128 -15.06 2.18 7.31
N VAL A 129 -13.89 1.64 6.96
CA VAL A 129 -13.50 0.25 7.29
C VAL A 129 -13.57 -0.06 8.79
N CYS A 130 -13.38 0.94 9.66
CA CYS A 130 -13.46 0.74 11.11
C CYS A 130 -14.89 0.90 11.67
N LYS A 131 -15.91 1.05 10.82
CA LYS A 131 -17.33 1.14 11.22
C LYS A 131 -18.04 -0.19 10.89
N LYS A 132 -18.83 -0.69 11.83
CA LYS A 132 -19.69 -1.87 11.62
C LYS A 132 -20.87 -1.47 10.72
N GLY A 133 -21.17 -2.25 9.68
CA GLY A 133 -22.36 -2.03 8.83
C GLY A 133 -22.20 -2.35 7.34
N GLU A 134 -20.98 -2.54 6.85
CA GLU A 134 -20.72 -2.95 5.47
C GLU A 134 -20.77 -4.49 5.32
N PRO A 135 -21.11 -5.03 4.12
CA PRO A 135 -21.16 -6.46 3.87
C PRO A 135 -19.74 -7.05 3.74
N PHE A 136 -19.06 -7.23 4.86
CA PHE A 136 -17.76 -7.87 4.92
C PHE A 136 -17.90 -9.40 5.05
N GLU A 137 -17.12 -10.15 4.27
CA GLU A 137 -16.92 -11.59 4.51
C GLU A 137 -16.04 -11.84 5.74
N TYR A 138 -15.13 -10.92 6.03
CA TYR A 138 -14.27 -10.95 7.21
C TYR A 138 -14.11 -9.54 7.76
N GLN A 139 -14.30 -9.37 9.07
CA GLN A 139 -14.04 -8.12 9.77
C GLN A 139 -13.39 -8.41 11.13
N ASP A 140 -12.31 -7.69 11.43
CA ASP A 140 -11.65 -7.73 12.73
C ASP A 140 -11.33 -6.30 13.18
N ILE A 141 -11.89 -5.90 14.32
CA ILE A 141 -11.69 -4.58 14.93
C ILE A 141 -11.07 -4.80 16.31
N VAL A 142 -9.76 -4.53 16.42
CA VAL A 142 -9.02 -4.66 17.69
C VAL A 142 -9.22 -3.41 18.55
N SER A 143 -9.31 -2.23 17.93
CA SER A 143 -9.53 -0.96 18.63
C SER A 143 -10.18 0.06 17.69
N ALA A 144 -11.08 0.87 18.24
CA ALA A 144 -11.78 1.94 17.53
C ALA A 144 -11.99 3.14 18.46
N GLU A 145 -10.90 3.80 18.82
CA GLU A 145 -10.86 4.99 19.68
C GLU A 145 -10.32 6.20 18.89
N GLU A 146 -10.59 7.42 19.36
CA GLU A 146 -10.18 8.65 18.66
C GLU A 146 -8.66 8.73 18.40
N LYS A 147 -7.84 8.17 19.31
CA LYS A 147 -6.38 8.19 19.24
C LYS A 147 -5.74 6.89 18.77
N LYS A 148 -6.53 5.82 18.61
CA LYS A 148 -6.03 4.50 18.24
C LYS A 148 -7.10 3.73 17.47
N MET A 149 -6.74 3.30 16.26
CA MET A 149 -7.60 2.43 15.46
C MET A 149 -6.79 1.27 14.89
N SER A 150 -7.38 0.07 14.92
CA SER A 150 -6.82 -1.12 14.26
C SER A 150 -7.98 -1.94 13.74
N CYS A 151 -8.20 -1.92 12.43
CA CYS A 151 -9.28 -2.66 11.79
C CYS A 151 -8.85 -3.30 10.46
N ILE A 152 -9.38 -4.49 10.18
CA ILE A 152 -9.30 -5.19 8.90
C ILE A 152 -10.72 -5.48 8.44
N GLY A 153 -11.02 -5.24 7.17
CA GLY A 153 -12.26 -5.66 6.52
C GLY A 153 -11.97 -6.27 5.15
N ILE A 154 -12.63 -7.37 4.79
CA ILE A 154 -12.55 -7.98 3.46
C ILE A 154 -13.96 -8.13 2.93
N ALA A 155 -14.22 -7.55 1.75
CA ALA A 155 -15.52 -7.61 1.09
C ALA A 155 -15.41 -8.30 -0.27
N LEU A 156 -16.45 -9.06 -0.63
CA LEU A 156 -16.67 -9.54 -1.99
C LEU A 156 -17.46 -8.48 -2.76
N THR A 157 -16.90 -8.03 -3.87
CA THR A 157 -17.45 -6.94 -4.69
C THR A 157 -17.39 -7.31 -6.17
N ASP A 158 -17.99 -6.49 -7.03
CA ASP A 158 -17.68 -6.49 -8.47
C ASP A 158 -16.98 -5.19 -8.85
N ILE A 159 -16.35 -5.20 -10.03
CA ILE A 159 -15.57 -4.08 -10.54
C ILE A 159 -16.37 -2.77 -10.53
N GLN A 160 -17.63 -2.77 -10.96
CA GLN A 160 -18.42 -1.54 -11.07
C GLN A 160 -18.83 -0.98 -9.71
N ALA A 161 -19.27 -1.84 -8.80
CA ALA A 161 -19.54 -1.45 -7.42
C ALA A 161 -18.28 -0.89 -6.75
N GLU A 162 -17.13 -1.50 -6.99
CA GLU A 162 -15.88 -1.08 -6.37
C GLU A 162 -15.35 0.26 -6.90
N ILE A 163 -15.53 0.54 -8.20
CA ILE A 163 -15.21 1.85 -8.79
C ILE A 163 -16.01 2.96 -8.09
N GLN A 164 -17.25 2.68 -7.69
CA GLN A 164 -18.10 3.65 -7.00
C GLN A 164 -17.77 3.78 -5.50
N ARG A 165 -17.33 2.68 -4.88
CA ARG A 165 -17.07 2.60 -3.43
C ARG A 165 -15.70 3.18 -3.04
N SER A 166 -14.68 2.96 -3.86
CA SER A 166 -13.28 3.13 -3.49
C SER A 166 -12.58 4.16 -4.37
N GLU A 167 -12.28 5.33 -3.82
CA GLU A 167 -11.48 6.37 -4.50
C GLU A 167 -10.12 5.83 -4.98
N PRO A 168 -9.36 5.03 -4.18
CA PRO A 168 -8.15 4.39 -4.70
C PRO A 168 -8.41 3.52 -5.93
N PHE A 169 -9.45 2.68 -5.92
CA PHE A 169 -9.73 1.82 -7.06
C PHE A 169 -10.19 2.61 -8.29
N GLN A 170 -11.07 3.59 -8.09
CA GLN A 170 -11.53 4.49 -9.14
C GLN A 170 -10.34 5.15 -9.84
N GLY A 171 -9.42 5.76 -9.08
CA GLY A 171 -8.25 6.43 -9.65
C GLY A 171 -7.32 5.47 -10.41
N ALA A 172 -7.12 4.25 -9.89
CA ALA A 172 -6.34 3.23 -10.60
C ALA A 172 -7.03 2.79 -11.90
N HIS A 173 -8.36 2.61 -11.88
CA HIS A 173 -9.15 2.23 -13.04
C HIS A 173 -9.18 3.33 -14.11
N GLU A 174 -9.26 4.61 -13.72
CA GLU A 174 -9.20 5.75 -14.65
C GLU A 174 -7.87 5.79 -15.43
N VAL A 175 -6.75 5.45 -14.79
CA VAL A 175 -5.41 5.49 -15.39
C VAL A 175 -5.10 4.23 -16.19
N LEU A 176 -5.44 3.05 -15.66
CA LEU A 176 -5.04 1.76 -16.23
C LEU A 176 -6.11 1.16 -17.15
N GLY A 177 -7.37 1.53 -16.97
CA GLY A 177 -8.51 1.05 -17.74
C GLY A 177 -8.56 -0.46 -17.83
N GLU A 178 -8.74 -0.97 -19.04
CA GLU A 178 -8.84 -2.41 -19.35
C GLU A 178 -7.60 -3.23 -18.99
N ARG A 179 -6.46 -2.58 -18.72
CA ARG A 179 -5.25 -3.28 -18.25
C ARG A 179 -5.37 -3.71 -16.79
N LEU A 180 -6.28 -3.15 -16.02
CA LEU A 180 -6.53 -3.51 -14.64
C LEU A 180 -7.66 -4.54 -14.58
N PHE A 181 -7.35 -5.75 -14.15
CA PHE A 181 -8.27 -6.89 -14.17
C PHE A 181 -8.88 -7.16 -15.57
N PRO A 182 -8.06 -7.38 -16.62
CA PRO A 182 -8.54 -7.60 -17.99
C PRO A 182 -9.58 -8.73 -18.08
N ALA A 183 -10.55 -8.61 -18.99
CA ALA A 183 -11.58 -9.63 -19.16
C ALA A 183 -11.00 -10.86 -19.91
N ASP A 184 -10.28 -11.71 -19.19
CA ASP A 184 -9.74 -12.96 -19.73
C ASP A 184 -10.85 -14.02 -19.82
N ALA A 185 -10.79 -14.88 -20.84
CA ALA A 185 -11.80 -15.92 -21.04
C ALA A 185 -11.86 -16.88 -19.84
N GLY A 186 -12.99 -16.89 -19.12
CA GLY A 186 -13.20 -17.72 -17.93
C GLY A 186 -12.85 -17.06 -16.60
N ALA A 187 -12.32 -15.83 -16.59
CA ALA A 187 -12.04 -15.09 -15.37
C ALA A 187 -13.32 -14.49 -14.76
N THR A 188 -13.41 -14.51 -13.43
CA THR A 188 -14.52 -13.88 -12.70
C THR A 188 -14.41 -12.35 -12.74
N SER A 189 -15.56 -11.67 -12.80
CA SER A 189 -15.66 -10.21 -12.62
C SER A 189 -15.76 -9.80 -11.14
N LYS A 190 -15.84 -10.78 -10.24
CA LYS A 190 -15.86 -10.56 -8.80
C LYS A 190 -14.44 -10.38 -8.25
N LEU A 191 -14.33 -9.52 -7.26
CA LEU A 191 -13.08 -9.13 -6.62
C LEU A 191 -13.22 -9.28 -5.10
N TYR A 192 -12.11 -9.62 -4.44
CA TYR A 192 -11.97 -9.41 -3.02
C TYR A 192 -11.21 -8.12 -2.78
N ALA A 193 -11.78 -7.23 -1.97
CA ALA A 193 -11.15 -5.99 -1.54
C ALA A 193 -10.91 -6.05 -0.03
N ALA A 194 -9.64 -5.98 0.36
CA ALA A 194 -9.20 -5.87 1.74
C ALA A 194 -8.84 -4.42 2.08
N ASP A 195 -9.47 -3.89 3.11
CA ASP A 195 -9.14 -2.63 3.74
C ASP A 195 -8.46 -2.94 5.10
N TYR A 196 -7.24 -2.46 5.31
CA TYR A 196 -6.54 -2.51 6.60
C TYR A 196 -6.15 -1.10 7.02
N PHE A 197 -6.56 -0.70 8.21
CA PHE A 197 -6.20 0.57 8.80
C PHE A 197 -5.63 0.40 10.20
N GLU A 198 -4.47 1.00 10.43
CA GLU A 198 -3.83 1.11 11.74
C GLU A 198 -3.44 2.56 12.01
N SER A 199 -3.74 3.04 13.20
CA SER A 199 -3.31 4.35 13.66
C SER A 199 -3.02 4.37 15.15
N ARG A 200 -2.04 5.20 15.51
CA ARG A 200 -1.71 5.60 16.88
C ARG A 200 -1.35 7.08 16.84
N ASN A 201 -2.17 7.92 17.46
CA ASN A 201 -2.09 9.39 17.36
C ASN A 201 -2.21 9.82 15.88
N ALA A 202 -1.37 10.74 15.41
CA ALA A 202 -1.34 11.19 14.01
C ALA A 202 -0.62 10.22 13.06
N ASN A 203 0.08 9.21 13.57
CA ASN A 203 0.71 8.21 12.74
C ASN A 203 -0.31 7.17 12.28
N HIS A 204 -0.23 6.81 11.00
CA HIS A 204 -1.14 5.86 10.41
C HIS A 204 -0.49 5.06 9.28
N PHE A 205 -1.10 3.91 9.04
CA PHE A 205 -0.87 3.03 7.92
C PHE A 205 -2.24 2.58 7.39
N TYR A 206 -2.44 2.72 6.09
CA TYR A 206 -3.62 2.25 5.38
C TYR A 206 -3.18 1.40 4.20
N LEU A 207 -3.77 0.22 4.09
CA LEU A 207 -3.64 -0.68 2.96
C LEU A 207 -5.03 -0.92 2.38
N TYR A 208 -5.08 -0.86 1.06
CA TYR A 208 -6.22 -1.31 0.28
C TYR A 208 -5.73 -2.27 -0.81
N HIS A 209 -6.08 -3.55 -0.70
CA HIS A 209 -5.57 -4.61 -1.57
C HIS A 209 -6.73 -5.34 -2.25
N ILE A 210 -6.70 -5.34 -3.58
CA ILE A 210 -7.69 -6.00 -4.41
C ILE A 210 -7.06 -7.16 -5.17
N VAL A 211 -7.76 -8.29 -5.13
CA VAL A 211 -7.44 -9.50 -5.91
C VAL A 211 -8.71 -10.03 -6.58
N ARG A 212 -8.56 -10.83 -7.63
CA ARG A 212 -9.72 -11.54 -8.20
C ARG A 212 -10.30 -12.54 -7.20
N ALA A 213 -11.62 -12.73 -7.25
CA ALA A 213 -12.33 -13.69 -6.41
C ALA A 213 -12.20 -15.13 -6.94
N GLU A 214 -10.99 -15.65 -6.93
CA GLU A 214 -10.65 -17.02 -7.32
C GLU A 214 -10.55 -17.94 -6.09
N HIS A 215 -10.45 -19.26 -6.32
CA HIS A 215 -10.43 -20.24 -5.23
C HIS A 215 -9.27 -19.97 -4.26
N GLY A 216 -9.61 -19.79 -2.97
CA GLY A 216 -8.63 -19.54 -1.90
C GLY A 216 -8.18 -18.07 -1.76
N ALA A 217 -8.60 -17.17 -2.64
CA ALA A 217 -8.17 -15.77 -2.62
C ALA A 217 -8.54 -15.04 -1.32
N SER A 218 -9.77 -15.19 -0.83
CA SER A 218 -10.23 -14.58 0.44
C SER A 218 -9.39 -15.03 1.64
N SER A 219 -9.10 -16.34 1.74
CA SER A 219 -8.30 -16.89 2.85
C SER A 219 -6.85 -16.43 2.78
N ARG A 220 -6.24 -16.43 1.59
CA ARG A 220 -4.88 -15.90 1.38
C ARG A 220 -4.80 -14.42 1.76
N LEU A 221 -5.73 -13.61 1.23
CA LEU A 221 -5.76 -12.17 1.48
C LEU A 221 -5.91 -11.85 2.98
N ASN A 222 -6.74 -12.63 3.69
CA ASN A 222 -6.86 -12.51 5.14
C ASN A 222 -5.54 -12.81 5.87
N GLN A 223 -4.88 -13.92 5.53
CA GLN A 223 -3.60 -14.31 6.13
C GLN A 223 -2.52 -13.25 5.87
N GLU A 224 -2.37 -12.81 4.62
CA GLU A 224 -1.40 -11.78 4.22
C GLU A 224 -1.67 -10.46 4.95
N THR A 225 -2.92 -10.00 4.99
CA THR A 225 -3.29 -8.72 5.65
C THR A 225 -3.09 -8.80 7.16
N THR A 226 -3.42 -9.93 7.79
CA THR A 226 -3.22 -10.14 9.23
C THR A 226 -1.73 -10.18 9.59
N ALA A 227 -0.91 -10.86 8.79
CA ALA A 227 0.54 -10.90 8.97
C ALA A 227 1.16 -9.50 8.82
N LEU A 228 0.74 -8.74 7.80
CA LEU A 228 1.18 -7.36 7.61
C LEU A 228 0.80 -6.48 8.80
N ARG A 229 -0.42 -6.63 9.34
CA ARG A 229 -0.83 -5.88 10.54
C ARG A 229 0.11 -6.13 11.71
N GLN A 230 0.44 -7.39 11.97
CA GLN A 230 1.37 -7.74 13.04
C GLN A 230 2.75 -7.09 12.81
N GLN A 231 3.23 -7.11 11.57
CA GLN A 231 4.49 -6.47 11.22
C GLN A 231 4.45 -4.95 11.42
N VAL A 232 3.42 -4.26 10.91
CA VAL A 232 3.26 -2.81 11.04
C VAL A 232 3.18 -2.41 12.51
N GLN A 233 2.44 -3.17 13.33
CA GLN A 233 2.36 -2.92 14.77
C GLN A 233 3.72 -3.08 15.49
N GLN A 234 4.59 -3.97 15.01
CA GLN A 234 5.91 -4.23 15.61
C GLN A 234 7.01 -3.29 15.11
N GLN A 235 6.98 -2.93 13.82
CA GLN A 235 8.10 -2.28 13.13
C GLN A 235 7.84 -0.79 12.81
N PHE A 236 6.58 -0.36 12.77
CA PHE A 236 6.23 1.01 12.37
C PHE A 236 5.74 1.90 13.54
N PHE A 237 5.00 1.32 14.50
CA PHE A 237 4.41 2.04 15.64
C PHE A 237 5.24 1.91 16.92
#